data_AF-A0A1F6TU92-F1
#
_entry.id   AF-A0A1F6TU92-F1
#
_cell.length_a   1.000
_cell.length_b   1.000
_cell.length_c   1.000
_cell.angle_alpha   90.00
_cell.angle_beta   90.00
_cell.angle_gamma   90.00
#
_symmetry.space_group_name_H-M   'P 1'
#
loop_
_entity.id
_entity.type
_entity.pdbx_description
1 polymer ?
#
loop_
_entity_poly.entity_id
_entity_poly.type
_entity_poly.pdbx_seq_one_letter_code
_entity_poly.pdbx_strand_id
1 'polypeptide(L)'
;MSNYLKPHSSEWFAALEKVNPAQAAQTTQILSFAGRDDVCSICGDDPAADYKLTSEQTTSGIVATLRLCDDCLNIRRNMHGENFVPFIN
;
A
#
# COMPACT_ATOMS: atom_id res chain seq x y z
N MET A 1 8.72 -8.93 15.57
CA MET A 1 7.80 -7.76 15.58
C MET A 1 7.81 -7.17 14.18
N SER A 2 6.70 -7.24 13.46
CA SER A 2 6.61 -6.60 12.14
C SER A 2 6.37 -5.11 12.36
N ASN A 3 7.38 -4.28 12.13
CA ASN A 3 7.23 -2.83 12.12
C ASN A 3 6.58 -2.42 10.79
N TYR A 4 5.25 -2.24 10.81
CA TYR A 4 4.51 -1.72 9.67
C TYR A 4 4.90 -0.26 9.44
N LEU A 5 5.20 0.10 8.18
CA LEU A 5 5.57 1.47 7.79
C LEU A 5 4.32 2.20 7.29
N LYS A 6 4.23 3.51 7.54
CA LYS A 6 3.12 4.32 7.05
C LYS A 6 3.15 4.37 5.52
N PRO A 7 2.07 4.01 4.81
CA PRO A 7 1.99 4.18 3.36
C PRO A 7 2.42 5.59 2.94
N HIS A 8 3.21 5.64 1.86
CA HIS A 8 3.75 6.87 1.28
C HIS A 8 4.77 7.64 2.13
N SER A 9 5.22 7.12 3.28
CA SER A 9 6.39 7.68 3.97
C SER A 9 7.69 7.39 3.23
N SER A 10 8.75 8.15 3.53
CA SER A 10 10.10 7.93 3.01
C SER A 10 10.62 6.52 3.30
N GLU A 11 10.41 6.03 4.51
CA GLU A 11 10.85 4.71 4.95
C GLU A 11 10.04 3.63 4.22
N TRP A 12 8.75 3.86 4.00
CA TRP A 12 7.89 2.95 3.26
C TRP A 12 8.33 2.82 1.80
N PHE A 13 8.63 3.93 1.13
CA PHE A 13 9.18 3.88 -0.24
C PHE A 13 10.56 3.21 -0.27
N ALA A 14 11.44 3.50 0.69
CA ALA A 14 12.75 2.86 0.78
C ALA A 14 12.64 1.34 1.01
N ALA A 15 11.62 0.88 1.73
CA ALA A 15 11.32 -0.54 1.88
C ALA A 15 10.70 -1.12 0.61
N LEU A 16 9.74 -0.43 0.00
CA LEU A 16 9.06 -0.86 -1.23
C LEU A 16 10.04 -0.99 -2.40
N GLU A 17 10.95 -0.04 -2.58
CA GLU A 17 11.95 -0.08 -3.66
C GLU A 17 12.84 -1.33 -3.58
N LYS A 18 13.16 -1.79 -2.36
CA LYS A 18 14.00 -2.98 -2.15
C LYS A 18 13.29 -4.28 -2.50
N VAL A 19 11.97 -4.34 -2.31
CA VAL A 19 11.19 -5.59 -2.44
C VAL A 19 10.36 -5.65 -3.71
N ASN A 20 9.88 -4.51 -4.19
CA ASN A 20 9.09 -4.36 -5.41
C ASN A 20 9.30 -2.96 -6.04
N PRO A 21 10.43 -2.75 -6.74
CA PRO A 21 10.77 -1.45 -7.35
C PRO A 21 9.76 -1.00 -8.41
N ALA A 22 9.12 -1.94 -9.11
CA ALA A 22 8.08 -1.61 -10.08
C ALA A 22 6.88 -0.94 -9.41
N GLN A 23 6.43 -1.46 -8.27
CA GLN A 23 5.34 -0.85 -7.51
C GLN A 23 5.75 0.48 -6.88
N ALA A 24 7.00 0.62 -6.41
CA ALA A 24 7.50 1.91 -5.91
C ALA A 24 7.46 2.99 -7.00
N ALA A 25 7.96 2.69 -8.19
CA ALA A 25 7.92 3.59 -9.33
C ALA A 25 6.49 3.94 -9.74
N GLN A 26 5.60 2.95 -9.84
CA GLN A 26 4.20 3.15 -10.18
C GLN A 26 3.49 4.04 -9.14
N THR A 27 3.66 3.74 -7.85
CA THR A 27 3.05 4.53 -6.76
C THR A 27 3.57 5.97 -6.81
N THR A 28 4.88 6.17 -7.03
CA THR A 28 5.48 7.50 -7.16
C THR A 28 4.85 8.30 -8.30
N GLN A 29 4.63 7.68 -9.47
CA GLN A 29 3.97 8.32 -10.60
C GLN A 29 2.52 8.70 -10.26
N ILE A 30 1.77 7.79 -9.62
CA ILE A 30 0.39 8.05 -9.18
C ILE A 30 0.32 9.27 -8.26
N LEU A 31 1.17 9.33 -7.22
CA LEU A 31 1.19 10.46 -6.30
C LEU A 31 1.61 11.75 -6.98
N SER A 32 2.57 11.67 -7.92
CA SER A 32 2.97 12.82 -8.72
C SER A 32 1.84 13.36 -9.61
N PHE A 33 1.02 12.48 -10.19
CA PHE A 33 -0.15 12.90 -10.98
C PHE A 33 -1.27 13.46 -10.11
N ALA A 34 -1.49 12.89 -8.92
CA ALA A 34 -2.48 13.40 -7.97
C ALA A 34 -2.05 14.71 -7.30
N GLY A 35 -0.74 14.97 -7.19
CA GLY A 35 -0.18 16.15 -6.51
C GLY A 35 -0.34 16.12 -4.99
N ARG A 36 -0.71 14.97 -4.41
CA ARG A 36 -0.98 14.75 -2.98
C ARG A 36 -0.71 13.29 -2.62
N ASP A 37 -0.48 13.01 -1.33
CA ASP A 37 -0.07 11.69 -0.82
C ASP A 37 -1.18 10.92 -0.08
N ASP A 38 -2.38 11.47 0.02
CA ASP A 38 -3.55 10.90 0.69
C ASP A 38 -4.57 10.25 -0.27
N VAL A 39 -4.06 9.75 -1.39
CA VAL A 39 -4.80 8.98 -2.40
C VAL A 39 -4.43 7.49 -2.39
N CYS A 40 -5.17 6.66 -3.12
CA CYS A 40 -4.88 5.24 -3.24
C CYS A 40 -3.50 4.96 -3.88
N SER A 41 -2.70 4.08 -3.28
CA SER A 41 -1.38 3.66 -3.78
C SER A 41 -1.43 2.94 -5.14
N ILE A 42 -2.60 2.45 -5.56
CA ILE A 42 -2.77 1.59 -6.75
C ILE A 42 -3.38 2.34 -7.93
N CYS A 43 -4.32 3.24 -7.69
CA CYS A 43 -5.04 3.96 -8.75
C CYS A 43 -5.07 5.49 -8.60
N GLY A 44 -4.65 6.04 -7.46
CA GLY A 44 -4.69 7.48 -7.21
C GLY A 44 -6.06 8.04 -6.84
N ASP A 45 -7.06 7.18 -6.63
CA ASP A 45 -8.42 7.57 -6.28
C ASP A 45 -8.58 7.95 -4.78
N ASP A 46 -9.61 8.74 -4.48
CA ASP A 46 -10.01 9.16 -3.13
C ASP A 46 -11.54 9.04 -2.90
N PRO A 47 -12.00 8.72 -1.68
CA PRO A 47 -11.23 8.55 -0.45
C PRO A 47 -10.43 7.25 -0.39
N ALA A 48 -9.29 7.29 0.29
CA ALA A 48 -8.44 6.12 0.56
C ALA A 48 -8.00 6.09 2.02
N ALA A 49 -7.84 4.89 2.59
CA ALA A 49 -7.43 4.68 3.97
C ALA A 49 -6.20 3.78 4.07
N ASP A 50 -5.50 3.85 5.20
CA ASP A 50 -4.32 3.02 5.44
C ASP A 50 -4.74 1.61 5.86
N TYR A 51 -4.15 0.62 5.22
CA TYR A 51 -4.34 -0.79 5.52
C TYR A 51 -3.01 -1.49 5.70
N LYS A 52 -3.03 -2.56 6.48
CA LYS A 52 -1.94 -3.52 6.61
C LYS A 52 -2.42 -4.91 6.22
N LEU A 53 -1.55 -5.66 5.57
CA LEU A 53 -1.77 -7.08 5.31
C LEU A 53 -1.60 -7.86 6.63
N THR A 54 -2.44 -8.86 6.90
CA THR A 54 -2.29 -9.68 8.11
C THR A 54 -0.93 -10.38 8.13
N SER A 55 -0.37 -10.58 9.33
CA SER A 55 0.99 -11.13 9.50
C SER A 55 1.17 -12.51 8.91
N GLU A 56 0.11 -13.30 8.81
CA GLU A 56 0.13 -14.63 8.19
C GLU A 56 0.35 -14.55 6.67
N GLN A 57 0.01 -13.42 6.05
CA GLN A 57 0.21 -13.15 4.63
C GLN A 57 1.41 -12.24 4.36
N THR A 58 2.03 -11.68 5.40
CA THR A 58 3.31 -10.97 5.25
C THR A 58 4.43 -11.99 5.07
N THR A 59 4.83 -12.22 3.83
CA THR A 59 6.04 -12.98 3.50
C THR A 59 7.19 -12.04 3.16
N SER A 60 8.42 -12.55 3.22
CA SER A 60 9.60 -11.79 2.82
C SER A 60 9.46 -11.35 1.36
N GLY A 61 9.42 -10.04 1.10
CA GLY A 61 9.28 -9.47 -0.24
C GLY A 61 7.97 -8.75 -0.53
N ILE A 62 6.99 -8.77 0.38
CA ILE A 62 5.75 -7.99 0.23
C ILE A 62 5.78 -6.78 1.18
N VAL A 63 5.48 -5.59 0.65
CA VAL A 63 5.24 -4.44 1.52
C VAL A 63 3.90 -4.61 2.22
N ALA A 64 3.98 -4.62 3.54
CA ALA A 64 2.88 -5.05 4.39
C ALA A 64 1.80 -3.97 4.59
N THR A 65 1.95 -2.77 4.04
CA THR A 65 0.99 -1.67 4.18
C THR A 65 0.74 -0.95 2.86
N LEU A 66 -0.50 -0.53 2.64
CA LEU A 66 -0.93 0.25 1.47
C LEU A 66 -2.01 1.26 1.88
N ARG A 67 -2.10 2.38 1.16
CA ARG A 67 -3.28 3.25 1.19
C ARG A 67 -4.21 2.82 0.07
N LEU A 68 -5.45 2.43 0.37
CA LEU A 68 -6.36 1.85 -0.61
C LEU A 68 -7.72 2.56 -0.59
N CYS A 69 -8.26 2.85 -1.77
CA CYS A 69 -9.69 3.12 -1.93
C CYS A 69 -10.49 1.81 -1.83
N ASP A 70 -11.81 1.93 -1.68
CA ASP A 70 -12.70 0.77 -1.50
C ASP A 70 -12.61 -0.22 -2.66
N ASP A 71 -12.51 0.26 -3.90
CA ASP A 71 -12.41 -0.61 -5.09
C ASP A 71 -11.12 -1.43 -5.09
N CYS A 72 -9.97 -0.79 -4.84
CA CYS A 72 -8.70 -1.49 -4.80
C CYS A 72 -8.61 -2.45 -3.59
N LEU A 73 -9.20 -2.09 -2.45
CA LEU A 73 -9.34 -2.99 -1.30
C LEU A 73 -10.17 -4.22 -1.65
N ASN A 74 -11.30 -4.02 -2.34
CA ASN A 74 -12.19 -5.09 -2.76
C ASN A 74 -11.54 -6.00 -3.80
N ILE A 75 -10.81 -5.46 -4.77
CA ILE A 75 -10.06 -6.25 -5.75
C ILE A 75 -9.01 -7.10 -5.04
N ARG A 76 -8.21 -6.50 -4.14
CA ARG A 76 -7.19 -7.23 -3.38
C ARG A 76 -7.76 -8.36 -2.53
N ARG A 77 -8.86 -8.12 -1.83
CA ARG A 77 -9.55 -9.15 -1.03
C ARG A 77 -10.16 -10.25 -1.88
N ASN A 78 -10.94 -9.88 -2.90
CA ASN A 78 -11.80 -10.84 -3.61
C ASN A 78 -11.10 -11.54 -4.78
N MET A 79 -10.14 -10.88 -5.43
CA MET A 79 -9.41 -11.46 -6.58
C MET A 79 -8.06 -12.05 -6.18
N HIS A 80 -7.36 -11.43 -5.23
CA HIS A 80 -6.02 -11.87 -4.81
C HIS A 80 -6.02 -12.62 -3.47
N GLY A 81 -7.14 -12.68 -2.75
CA GLY A 81 -7.25 -13.35 -1.45
C GLY A 81 -6.49 -12.64 -0.33
N GLU A 82 -6.10 -11.37 -0.52
CA GLU A 82 -5.31 -10.60 0.44
C GLU A 82 -6.20 -10.03 1.55
N ASN A 83 -5.85 -10.31 2.80
CA ASN A 83 -6.55 -9.83 3.98
C ASN A 83 -5.92 -8.53 4.49
N PHE A 84 -6.24 -7.43 3.82
CA PHE A 84 -5.93 -6.09 4.31
C PHE A 84 -6.88 -5.69 5.44
N VAL A 85 -6.35 -5.35 6.59
CA VAL A 85 -7.09 -4.83 7.76
C VAL A 85 -6.72 -3.36 7.99
N PRO A 86 -7.61 -2.53 8.56
CA PRO A 86 -7.30 -1.13 8.82
C PRO A 86 -5.99 -0.97 9.62
N PHE A 87 -5.17 -0.03 9.17
CA PHE A 87 -3.93 0.36 9.83
C PHE A 87 -4.09 1.77 10.39
N ILE A 88 -4.44 1.84 11.67
CA ILE A 88 -4.47 3.08 12.41
C ILE A 88 -3.05 3.29 12.93
N ASN A 89 -2.38 4.32 12.42
CA ASN A 89 -1.02 4.70 12.79
C ASN A 89 -1.04 6.05 13.51
#